data_AF-A0A9N9SNK9-F1
#
_entry.id   AF-A0A9N9SNK9-F1
#
_cell.length_a   1.000
_cell.length_b   1.000
_cell.length_c   1.000
_cell.angle_alpha   90.00
_cell.angle_beta   90.00
_cell.angle_gamma   90.00
#
_symmetry.space_group_name_H-M   'P 1'
#
loop_
_entity.id
_entity.type
_entity.pdbx_description
1 polymer ?
#
loop_
_entity_poly.entity_id
_entity_poly.type
_entity_poly.pdbx_seq_one_letter_code
_entity_poly.pdbx_strand_id
1 'polypeptide(L)'
;MNGQKYLKGSSVIVMVRCLQESCNKTLANGNLASIVSDVVQLLISGLAKRFRGIEESGTLSLCTFIDSRFKVQGFSDKNEAKKTKEKVKTLVTSIINEQEDCTIENQPV
;
A
#
# COMPACT_ATOMS: atom_id res chain seq x y z
N MET A 1 20.88 -7.23 7.55
CA MET A 1 19.78 -7.05 8.53
C MET A 1 18.67 -8.07 8.24
N ASN A 2 18.23 -8.77 9.27
CA ASN A 2 17.58 -10.09 9.26
C ASN A 2 16.06 -10.07 8.96
N GLY A 3 15.65 -9.36 7.90
CA GLY A 3 14.23 -9.18 7.52
C GLY A 3 13.68 -10.14 6.46
N GLN A 4 14.47 -11.12 6.00
CA GLN A 4 14.08 -12.01 4.89
C GLN A 4 13.03 -13.07 5.27
N LYS A 5 12.75 -13.28 6.57
CA LYS A 5 11.74 -14.26 7.03
C LYS A 5 10.31 -13.72 7.07
N TYR A 6 10.11 -12.41 6.96
CA TYR A 6 8.79 -11.78 7.10
C TYR A 6 8.44 -10.94 5.88
N LEU A 7 7.14 -10.92 5.55
CA LEU A 7 6.60 -10.11 4.48
C LEU A 7 6.87 -8.62 4.77
N LYS A 8 7.41 -7.89 3.79
CA LYS A 8 7.58 -6.44 3.92
C LYS A 8 6.23 -5.75 3.84
N GLY A 9 5.90 -4.91 4.81
CA GLY A 9 4.64 -4.14 4.82
C GLY A 9 4.39 -3.35 3.54
N SER A 10 5.44 -2.84 2.89
CA SER A 10 5.35 -2.11 1.62
C SER A 10 4.77 -2.93 0.46
N SER A 11 4.84 -4.27 0.54
CA SER A 11 4.35 -5.17 -0.51
C SER A 11 2.90 -5.63 -0.32
N VAL A 12 2.28 -5.40 0.84
CA VAL A 12 0.95 -5.92 1.17
C VAL A 12 -0.12 -5.39 0.22
N ILE A 13 -0.20 -4.06 0.05
CA ILE A 13 -1.16 -3.42 -0.86
C ILE A 13 -1.00 -3.95 -2.29
N VAL A 14 0.26 -4.03 -2.75
CA VAL A 14 0.58 -4.50 -4.10
C VAL A 14 0.17 -5.96 -4.30
N MET A 15 0.42 -6.83 -3.31
CA MET A 15 0.02 -8.24 -3.39
C MET A 15 -1.49 -8.41 -3.44
N VAL A 16 -2.24 -7.70 -2.59
CA VAL A 16 -3.71 -7.75 -2.59
C VAL A 16 -4.25 -7.33 -3.95
N ARG A 17 -3.73 -6.22 -4.50
CA ARG A 17 -4.11 -5.75 -5.84
C ARG A 17 -3.82 -6.79 -6.92
N CYS A 18 -2.60 -7.33 -6.95
CA CYS A 18 -2.21 -8.33 -7.95
C CYS A 18 -3.06 -9.61 -7.84
N LEU A 19 -3.41 -10.04 -6.62
CA LEU A 19 -4.30 -11.19 -6.41
C LEU A 19 -5.71 -10.93 -6.93
N GLN A 20 -6.28 -9.76 -6.62
CA GLN A 20 -7.60 -9.36 -7.13
C GLN A 20 -7.61 -9.30 -8.66
N GLU A 21 -6.59 -8.66 -9.26
CA GLU A 21 -6.47 -8.57 -10.71
C GLU A 21 -6.31 -9.95 -11.36
N SER A 22 -5.51 -10.83 -10.75
CA SER A 22 -5.31 -12.20 -11.24
C SER A 22 -6.62 -12.99 -11.21
N CYS A 23 -7.37 -12.92 -10.10
CA CYS A 23 -8.66 -13.61 -9.99
C CYS A 23 -9.68 -13.09 -11.00
N ASN A 24 -9.74 -11.77 -11.19
CA ASN A 24 -10.64 -11.15 -12.18
C ASN A 24 -10.29 -11.56 -13.61
N LYS A 25 -8.99 -11.60 -13.95
CA LYS A 25 -8.51 -12.11 -15.25
C LYS A 25 -8.86 -13.57 -15.44
N THR A 26 -8.72 -14.39 -14.40
CA THR A 26 -9.12 -15.80 -14.43
C THR A 26 -10.61 -15.89 -14.75
N LEU A 27 -11.50 -15.22 -14.01
CA LEU A 27 -12.95 -15.25 -14.29
C LEU A 27 -13.32 -14.74 -15.69
N ALA A 28 -12.58 -13.77 -16.23
CA ALA A 28 -12.82 -13.26 -17.58
C ALA A 28 -12.49 -14.29 -18.69
N ASN A 29 -11.63 -15.28 -18.41
CA ASN A 29 -11.37 -16.39 -19.32
C ASN A 29 -12.55 -17.36 -19.26
N GLY A 30 -13.57 -17.13 -20.09
CA GLY A 30 -14.84 -17.87 -20.12
C GLY A 30 -14.79 -19.39 -20.38
N ASN A 31 -13.61 -20.01 -20.40
CA ASN A 31 -13.38 -21.45 -20.58
C ASN A 31 -13.07 -22.17 -19.25
N LEU A 32 -13.60 -21.68 -18.13
CA LEU A 32 -13.39 -22.26 -16.81
C LEU A 32 -14.46 -23.29 -16.47
N ALA A 33 -14.03 -24.41 -15.88
CA ALA A 33 -14.96 -25.34 -15.26
C ALA A 33 -15.70 -24.66 -14.10
N SER A 34 -16.98 -25.00 -13.90
CA SER A 34 -17.85 -24.38 -12.87
C SER A 34 -17.21 -24.37 -11.49
N ILE A 35 -16.62 -25.50 -11.07
CA ILE A 35 -15.96 -25.61 -9.77
C ILE A 35 -14.80 -24.62 -9.60
N VAL A 36 -14.05 -24.34 -10.66
CA VAL A 36 -12.93 -23.38 -10.63
C VAL A 36 -13.49 -21.96 -10.53
N SER A 37 -14.57 -21.65 -11.26
CA SER A 37 -15.27 -20.37 -11.12
C SER A 37 -15.75 -20.14 -9.68
N ASP A 38 -16.37 -21.15 -9.06
CA ASP A 38 -16.88 -21.07 -7.69
C ASP A 38 -15.75 -20.80 -6.68
N VAL A 39 -14.62 -21.51 -6.81
CA VAL A 39 -13.44 -21.31 -5.95
C VAL A 39 -12.85 -19.91 -6.15
N VAL A 40 -12.75 -19.42 -7.39
CA VAL A 40 -12.22 -18.08 -7.66
C VAL A 40 -13.15 -16.99 -7.12
N GLN A 41 -14.47 -17.16 -7.25
CA GLN A 41 -15.44 -16.23 -6.65
C GLN A 41 -15.35 -16.23 -5.12
N LEU A 42 -15.20 -17.39 -4.49
CA LEU A 42 -14.98 -17.49 -3.05
C LEU A 42 -13.70 -16.75 -2.63
N LEU A 43 -12.63 -16.89 -3.41
CA LEU A 43 -11.36 -16.21 -3.17
C LEU A 43 -11.51 -14.68 -3.30
N ILE A 44 -12.16 -14.19 -4.35
CA ILE A 44 -12.42 -12.75 -4.53
C ILE A 44 -13.24 -12.20 -3.37
N SER A 45 -14.31 -12.91 -2.97
CA SER A 45 -15.14 -12.53 -1.84
C SER A 45 -14.35 -12.48 -0.53
N GLY A 46 -13.49 -13.48 -0.29
CA GLY A 46 -12.59 -13.52 0.87
C GLY A 46 -11.59 -12.35 0.88
N LEU A 47 -10.99 -12.04 -0.28
CA LEU A 47 -10.08 -10.90 -0.44
C LEU A 47 -10.81 -9.57 -0.18
N ALA A 48 -11.98 -9.38 -0.77
CA ALA A 48 -12.78 -8.17 -0.59
C ALA A 48 -13.23 -8.01 0.86
N LYS A 49 -13.60 -9.09 1.55
CA LYS A 49 -14.01 -9.05 2.96
C LYS A 49 -12.83 -8.72 3.89
N ARG A 50 -11.68 -9.36 3.69
CA ARG A 50 -10.53 -9.24 4.60
C ARG A 50 -9.69 -7.98 4.36
N PHE A 51 -9.56 -7.56 3.11
CA PHE A 51 -8.70 -6.45 2.70
C PHE A 51 -9.50 -5.25 2.18
N ARG A 52 -10.76 -5.12 2.61
CA ARG A 52 -11.56 -3.92 2.34
C ARG A 52 -10.82 -2.68 2.86
N GLY A 53 -10.65 -1.67 2.00
CA GLY A 53 -9.99 -0.43 2.39
C GLY A 53 -8.51 -0.61 2.77
N ILE A 54 -7.83 -1.65 2.27
CA ILE A 54 -6.41 -1.89 2.61
C ILE A 54 -5.50 -0.71 2.24
N GLU A 55 -5.86 0.05 1.20
CA GLU A 55 -5.14 1.24 0.75
C GLU A 55 -5.35 2.46 1.66
N GLU A 56 -6.44 2.47 2.45
CA GLU A 56 -6.74 3.50 3.46
C GLU A 56 -5.95 3.25 4.77
N SER A 57 -5.31 2.08 4.91
CA SER A 57 -4.50 1.75 6.08
C SER A 57 -3.32 2.71 6.20
N GLY A 58 -3.32 3.55 7.23
CA GLY A 58 -2.31 4.59 7.40
C GLY A 58 -0.86 4.09 7.43
N THR A 59 -0.61 2.89 7.96
CA THR A 59 0.74 2.31 8.02
C THR A 59 1.11 1.64 6.69
N LEU A 60 0.23 0.82 6.13
CA LEU A 60 0.54 0.08 4.90
C LEU A 60 0.66 1.03 3.71
N SER A 61 -0.21 2.04 3.62
CA SER A 61 -0.14 3.07 2.58
C SER A 61 1.18 3.83 2.65
N LEU A 62 1.58 4.25 3.86
CA LEU A 62 2.86 4.93 4.09
C LEU A 62 4.04 4.05 3.68
N CYS A 63 4.08 2.79 4.15
CA CYS A 63 5.14 1.85 3.79
C CYS A 63 5.22 1.60 2.29
N THR A 64 4.09 1.40 1.62
CA THR A 64 4.03 1.19 0.17
C THR A 64 4.46 2.42 -0.61
N PHE A 65 4.05 3.62 -0.17
CA PHE A 65 4.40 4.87 -0.85
C PHE A 65 5.88 5.25 -0.69
N ILE A 66 6.48 5.01 0.48
CA ILE A 66 7.89 5.33 0.72
C ILE A 66 8.81 4.41 -0.10
N ASP A 67 8.42 3.14 -0.27
CA ASP A 67 9.17 2.18 -1.09
C ASP A 67 9.28 2.63 -2.55
N SER A 68 10.51 2.82 -3.03
CA SER A 68 10.81 3.35 -4.37
C SER A 68 10.28 2.49 -5.50
N ARG A 69 10.08 1.19 -5.26
CA ARG A 69 9.59 0.24 -6.26
C ARG A 69 8.11 0.41 -6.57
N PHE A 70 7.35 0.99 -5.64
CA PHE A 70 5.89 1.07 -5.74
C PHE A 70 5.41 2.50 -5.85
N LYS A 71 5.74 3.38 -4.90
CA LYS A 71 5.29 4.78 -4.88
C LYS A 71 3.76 4.84 -5.13
N VAL A 72 3.33 5.72 -6.02
CA VAL A 72 1.94 5.85 -6.48
C VAL A 72 1.48 4.61 -7.27
N GLN A 73 2.38 3.94 -7.98
CA GLN A 73 2.06 2.77 -8.81
C GLN A 73 1.68 1.54 -7.98
N GLY A 74 1.92 1.56 -6.66
CA GLY A 74 1.47 0.50 -5.76
C GLY A 74 -0.03 0.49 -5.49
N PHE A 75 -0.72 1.60 -5.74
CA PHE A 75 -2.12 1.81 -5.39
C PHE A 75 -3.05 1.58 -6.57
N SER A 76 -4.25 1.11 -6.29
CA SER A 76 -5.37 1.03 -7.24
C SER A 76 -6.20 2.30 -7.17
N ASP A 77 -6.41 2.83 -5.96
CA ASP A 77 -7.09 4.09 -5.72
C ASP A 77 -6.10 5.27 -5.76
N LYS A 78 -6.22 6.06 -6.82
CA LYS A 78 -5.40 7.27 -7.01
C LYS A 78 -5.64 8.33 -5.93
N ASN A 79 -6.83 8.35 -5.32
CA ASN A 79 -7.14 9.28 -4.24
C ASN A 79 -6.36 8.92 -2.98
N GLU A 80 -6.32 7.63 -2.61
CA GLU A 80 -5.54 7.15 -1.46
C GLU A 80 -4.04 7.35 -1.67
N ALA A 81 -3.55 7.13 -2.89
CA ALA A 81 -2.16 7.46 -3.23
C ALA A 81 -1.84 8.95 -3.04
N LYS A 82 -2.77 9.84 -3.45
CA LYS A 82 -2.61 11.29 -3.29
C LYS A 82 -2.67 11.70 -1.82
N LYS A 83 -3.63 11.19 -1.05
CA LYS A 83 -3.73 11.43 0.41
C LYS A 83 -2.45 11.01 1.13
N THR A 84 -1.93 9.82 0.80
CA THR A 84 -0.69 9.29 1.37
C THR A 84 0.51 10.17 1.01
N LYS A 85 0.60 10.63 -0.24
CA LYS A 85 1.64 11.58 -0.68
C LYS A 85 1.62 12.87 0.14
N GLU A 86 0.45 13.48 0.33
CA GLU A 86 0.34 14.71 1.11
C GLU A 86 0.69 14.46 2.58
N LYS A 87 0.26 13.33 3.16
CA LYS A 87 0.67 12.94 4.51
C LYS A 87 2.19 12.81 4.66
N VAL A 88 2.86 12.18 3.69
CA VAL A 88 4.34 12.07 3.69
C VAL A 88 4.99 13.44 3.61
N LYS A 89 4.51 14.33 2.74
CA LYS A 89 5.05 15.70 2.66
C LYS A 89 4.90 16.43 3.99
N THR A 90 3.71 16.42 4.58
CA THR A 90 3.45 17.07 5.87
C THR A 90 4.41 16.54 6.94
N LEU A 91 4.58 15.21 7.04
CA LEU A 91 5.51 14.61 7.99
C LEU A 91 6.97 15.07 7.76
N VAL A 92 7.41 15.09 6.51
CA VAL A 92 8.78 15.53 6.17
C VAL A 92 8.96 17.02 6.47
N THR A 93 7.99 17.87 6.13
CA THR A 93 8.03 19.30 6.45
C THR A 93 8.06 19.54 7.96
N SER A 94 7.27 18.81 8.74
CA SER A 94 7.32 18.90 10.21
C SER A 94 8.69 18.57 10.77
N ILE A 95 9.33 17.49 10.28
CA ILE A 95 10.69 17.11 10.70
C ILE A 95 11.71 18.19 10.34
N ILE A 96 11.60 18.79 9.15
CA ILE A 96 12.50 19.87 8.72
C ILE A 96 12.34 21.08 9.63
N ASN A 97 11.12 21.51 9.91
CA ASN A 97 10.85 22.66 10.78
C ASN A 97 11.37 22.43 12.21
N GLU A 98 11.15 21.23 12.77
CA GLU A 98 11.67 20.86 14.10
C GLU A 98 13.21 20.89 14.14
N GLN A 99 13.87 20.52 13.04
CA GLN A 99 15.33 20.59 12.93
C GLN A 99 15.82 22.04 12.85
N GLU A 100 15.14 22.89 12.09
CA GLU A 100 15.47 24.32 11.97
C GLU A 100 15.38 25.03 13.32
N ASP A 101 14.32 24.78 14.10
CA ASP A 101 14.14 25.35 15.45
C ASP A 101 15.26 24.89 16.42
N CYS A 102 15.67 23.62 16.38
CA CYS A 102 16.76 23.12 17.22
C CYS A 102 18.14 23.71 16.88
N THR A 103 18.37 24.13 15.63
CA THR A 103 19.63 24.78 15.22
C THR A 103 19.75 26.23 15.67
N ILE A 104 18.63 26.94 15.86
CA ILE A 104 18.62 28.36 16.23
C ILE A 104 18.93 28.54 17.73
N GLU A 105 18.52 27.60 18.59
CA GLU A 105 18.81 27.65 20.04
C GLU A 105 20.27 27.36 20.41
N ASN A 106 21.10 26.87 19.46
CA ASN A 106 22.49 26.46 19.71
C ASN A 106 23.54 27.43 19.13
N GLN A 107 23.16 28.64 18.71
CA GLN A 107 24.13 29.67 18.33
C GLN A 107 24.62 30.43 19.59
N PRO A 108 25.93 30.41 19.93
CA PRO A 108 26.46 31.23 21.00
C PRO A 108 26.42 32.71 20.57
N VAL A 109 25.90 33.54 21.46
CA VAL A 109 25.95 35.02 21.39
C VAL A 109 27.39 35.50 21.50
#